data_AF-V4VP43-F1
#
_entry.id   AF-V4VP43-F1
#
_cell.length_a   1.000
_cell.length_b   1.000
_cell.length_c   1.000
_cell.angle_alpha   90.00
_cell.angle_beta   90.00
_cell.angle_gamma   90.00
#
_symmetry.space_group_name_H-M   'P 1'
#
loop_
_entity.id
_entity.type
_entity.pdbx_description
1 polymer ?
#
loop_
_entity_poly.entity_id
_entity_poly.type
_entity_poly.pdbx_seq_one_letter_code
_entity_poly.pdbx_strand_id
1 'polypeptide(L)'
;KSKVILAQDNKYNKGFKFDHVWPILKDIERFGDDYSIATPYFQRQNSPTLESPTSASPGLSSFSLNINDEHVDDCSTQRPIGVKKAKGKRKVEDQNSLVIDTIKKDNRRLYDILKKCSEDRQQNYQIQMIRAQNEKKKKLEMVTYGEENKILLKDLNSSSDPSLRQYFQNEQIKILQRRSQQGQASQNTSNNIDQYFDDIWRI
;
A
#
# COMPACT_ATOMS: atom_id res chain seq x y z
N LYS A 1 -23.98 6.65 13.75
CA LYS A 1 -23.74 5.49 14.65
C LYS A 1 -22.27 5.26 15.05
N SER A 2 -21.28 5.93 14.46
CA SER A 2 -19.85 5.76 14.82
C SER A 2 -19.42 6.50 16.11
N LYS A 3 -20.01 7.67 16.39
CA LYS A 3 -19.66 8.52 17.54
C LYS A 3 -19.94 7.88 18.91
N VAL A 4 -20.88 6.92 18.97
CA VAL A 4 -21.33 6.27 20.20
C VAL A 4 -20.37 5.15 20.63
N ILE A 5 -19.68 4.50 19.68
CA ILE A 5 -18.74 3.41 19.95
C ILE A 5 -17.44 3.96 20.56
N LEU A 6 -16.97 5.12 20.09
CA LEU A 6 -15.77 5.79 20.62
C LEU A 6 -15.95 6.28 22.07
N ALA A 7 -17.19 6.57 22.49
CA ALA A 7 -17.48 7.06 23.83
C ALA A 7 -17.51 5.95 24.90
N GLN A 8 -17.47 4.67 24.51
CA GLN A 8 -17.48 3.52 25.43
C GLN A 8 -16.08 3.02 25.81
N ASP A 9 -15.02 3.56 25.21
CA ASP A 9 -13.66 3.22 25.61
C ASP A 9 -13.24 4.06 26.84
N ASN A 10 -13.00 3.39 27.95
CA ASN A 10 -12.54 3.99 29.20
C ASN A 10 -11.17 4.70 29.05
N LYS A 11 -10.42 4.42 27.97
CA LYS A 11 -9.19 5.12 27.60
C LYS A 11 -9.43 6.39 26.79
N TYR A 12 -10.65 6.63 26.31
CA TYR A 12 -11.05 7.85 25.60
C TYR A 12 -11.31 9.03 26.56
N ASN A 13 -10.51 9.13 27.62
CA ASN A 13 -10.55 10.19 28.61
C ASN A 13 -9.45 11.21 28.34
N LYS A 14 -9.55 11.87 27.18
CA LYS A 14 -8.96 13.19 26.84
C LYS A 14 -9.03 13.28 25.32
N GLY A 15 -9.60 14.37 24.83
CA GLY A 15 -9.78 14.62 23.40
C GLY A 15 -8.51 14.38 22.58
N PHE A 16 -8.70 14.20 21.27
CA PHE A 16 -7.63 14.03 20.29
C PHE A 16 -6.46 14.98 20.58
N LYS A 17 -5.31 14.43 21.02
CA LYS A 17 -4.13 15.22 21.38
C LYS A 17 -3.23 15.35 20.16
N PHE A 18 -2.95 16.60 19.77
CA PHE A 18 -2.01 16.94 18.70
C PHE A 18 -0.53 16.83 19.13
N ASP A 19 -0.25 16.27 20.31
CA ASP A 19 1.12 16.11 20.84
C ASP A 19 2.02 15.33 19.87
N HIS A 20 1.46 14.39 19.09
CA HIS A 20 2.17 13.62 18.06
C HIS A 20 2.39 14.39 16.75
N VAL A 21 1.69 15.50 16.54
CA VAL A 21 1.80 16.34 15.34
C VAL A 21 2.95 17.35 15.49
N TRP A 22 3.27 17.77 16.72
CA TRP A 22 4.34 18.72 16.99
C TRP A 22 5.72 18.27 16.49
N PRO A 23 6.15 17.00 16.68
CA PRO A 23 7.39 16.50 16.09
C PRO A 23 7.42 16.48 14.56
N ILE A 24 6.25 16.48 13.89
CA ILE A 24 6.15 16.49 12.43
C ILE A 24 6.26 17.92 11.92
N LEU A 25 5.59 18.87 12.58
CA LEU A 25 5.58 20.26 12.15
C LEU A 25 6.88 21.01 12.48
N LYS A 26 7.61 20.60 13.52
CA LYS A 26 8.84 21.29 13.97
C LYS A 26 9.96 21.28 12.91
N ASP A 27 10.01 20.26 12.07
CA ASP A 27 11.07 20.04 11.09
C ASP A 27 10.66 20.53 9.69
N ILE A 28 9.44 21.08 9.55
CA ILE A 28 9.01 21.72 8.31
C ILE A 28 9.73 23.06 8.23
N GLU A 29 10.52 23.21 7.18
CA GLU A 29 11.19 24.45 6.80
C GLU A 29 10.17 25.60 6.84
N ARG A 30 10.46 26.60 7.67
CA ARG A 30 9.68 27.83 7.72
C ARG A 30 9.86 28.50 6.37
N PHE A 31 8.86 28.38 5.48
CA PHE A 31 8.78 29.24 4.30
C PHE A 31 8.76 30.67 4.84
N GLY A 32 9.88 31.38 4.63
CA GLY A 32 10.02 32.77 5.02
C GLY A 32 8.92 33.59 4.37
N ASP A 33 8.51 34.63 5.09
CA ASP A 33 7.69 35.73 4.58
C ASP A 33 8.39 36.35 3.38
N ASP A 34 8.17 35.82 2.18
CA ASP A 34 8.33 36.54 0.92
C ASP A 34 7.65 35.76 -0.21
N TYR A 35 6.87 36.50 -0.99
CA TYR A 35 6.07 36.09 -2.16
C TYR A 35 4.69 35.48 -1.87
N SER A 36 3.76 36.39 -1.54
CA SER A 36 2.40 36.44 -2.10
C SER A 36 1.77 35.12 -2.58
N ILE A 37 1.23 34.34 -1.65
CA ILE A 37 0.12 33.44 -1.98
C ILE A 37 -1.08 33.89 -1.17
N ALA A 38 -1.95 34.64 -1.85
CA ALA A 38 -3.31 34.86 -1.41
C ALA A 38 -4.00 33.50 -1.28
N THR A 39 -4.04 32.97 -0.06
CA THR A 39 -5.03 31.99 0.34
C THR A 39 -5.59 32.38 1.69
N PRO A 40 -6.75 33.04 1.66
CA PRO A 40 -7.85 32.71 2.54
C PRO A 40 -9.11 32.51 1.67
N TYR A 41 -10.15 31.74 1.97
CA TYR A 41 -10.60 31.02 3.14
C TYR A 41 -11.81 30.20 2.63
N PHE A 42 -12.29 29.23 3.41
CA PHE A 42 -13.52 28.48 3.18
C PHE A 42 -14.71 29.34 2.71
N GLN A 43 -15.04 29.28 1.42
CA GLN A 43 -16.23 29.96 0.89
C GLN A 43 -17.44 29.03 0.95
N ARG A 44 -18.22 29.22 2.01
CA ARG A 44 -19.60 28.74 2.16
C ARG A 44 -20.43 29.32 1.02
N GLN A 45 -20.85 28.50 0.06
CA GLN A 45 -21.75 28.91 -1.01
C GLN A 45 -23.17 29.12 -0.46
N ASN A 46 -23.57 30.37 -0.29
CA ASN A 46 -24.95 30.81 -0.44
C ASN A 46 -24.98 31.68 -1.73
N SER A 47 -25.90 31.38 -2.64
CA SER A 47 -26.24 32.20 -3.82
C SER A 47 -27.34 33.21 -3.47
N PRO A 48 -27.77 34.11 -4.38
CA PRO A 48 -27.02 35.00 -5.27
C PRO A 48 -27.50 36.47 -5.12
N THR A 49 -26.64 37.48 -5.34
CA THR A 49 -27.13 38.83 -5.63
C THR A 49 -26.30 39.48 -6.74
N LEU A 50 -27.01 39.70 -7.84
CA LEU A 50 -26.77 40.58 -8.98
C LEU A 50 -26.20 41.94 -8.53
N GLU A 51 -25.19 42.49 -9.21
CA GLU A 51 -25.16 43.90 -9.69
C GLU A 51 -24.06 44.05 -10.77
N SER A 52 -24.44 44.73 -11.87
CA SER A 52 -23.62 45.00 -13.06
C SER A 52 -22.60 46.12 -12.83
N PRO A 53 -21.59 46.25 -13.72
CA PRO A 53 -21.64 47.42 -14.61
C PRO A 53 -21.28 47.13 -16.07
N THR A 54 -22.10 47.76 -16.91
CA THR A 54 -22.00 47.99 -18.36
C THR A 54 -20.61 48.44 -18.85
N SER A 55 -20.09 47.83 -19.92
CA SER A 55 -19.46 48.59 -21.02
C SER A 55 -19.36 47.80 -22.34
N ALA A 56 -20.04 48.36 -23.35
CA ALA A 56 -19.88 48.30 -24.80
C ALA A 56 -19.32 47.03 -25.49
N SER A 57 -20.20 46.35 -26.23
CA SER A 57 -19.87 45.40 -27.30
C SER A 57 -19.54 46.14 -28.61
N PRO A 58 -18.43 45.83 -29.30
CA PRO A 58 -18.21 46.29 -30.68
C PRO A 58 -18.71 45.27 -31.71
N GLY A 59 -19.73 45.68 -32.47
CA GLY A 59 -19.78 45.44 -33.92
C GLY A 59 -20.38 44.12 -34.41
N LEU A 60 -21.71 44.03 -34.40
CA LEU A 60 -22.46 43.12 -35.26
C LEU A 60 -22.15 43.45 -36.73
N SER A 61 -21.54 42.50 -37.45
CA SER A 61 -21.29 42.59 -38.89
C SER A 61 -22.62 42.59 -39.65
N SER A 62 -22.92 43.71 -40.31
CA SER A 62 -24.12 43.91 -41.12
C SER A 62 -23.93 43.29 -42.51
N PHE A 63 -24.69 42.25 -42.83
CA PHE A 63 -24.99 41.92 -44.23
C PHE A 63 -26.36 42.52 -44.58
N SER A 64 -26.35 43.61 -45.34
CA SER A 64 -27.57 44.21 -45.87
C SER A 64 -28.03 43.38 -47.07
N LEU A 65 -29.15 42.67 -46.94
CA LEU A 65 -29.80 42.00 -48.08
C LEU A 65 -30.50 43.07 -48.93
N ASN A 66 -29.90 43.43 -50.05
CA ASN A 66 -30.54 44.29 -51.05
C ASN A 66 -31.47 43.42 -51.91
N ILE A 67 -32.78 43.50 -51.66
CA ILE A 67 -33.81 42.92 -52.52
C ILE A 67 -34.26 44.05 -53.45
N ASN A 68 -33.61 44.13 -54.61
CA ASN A 68 -34.22 44.73 -55.78
C ASN A 68 -34.41 43.62 -56.81
N ASP A 69 -35.68 43.42 -57.14
CA ASP A 69 -36.28 42.38 -57.96
C ASP A 69 -36.29 42.82 -59.42
N GLU A 70 -35.48 42.18 -60.28
CA GLU A 70 -35.81 42.04 -61.71
C GLU A 70 -35.02 40.86 -62.34
N HIS A 71 -35.73 39.74 -62.45
CA HIS A 71 -35.62 38.59 -63.35
C HIS A 71 -34.48 38.54 -64.41
N VAL A 72 -33.49 37.64 -64.26
CA VAL A 72 -32.88 36.90 -65.39
C VAL A 72 -32.45 35.49 -64.97
N ASP A 73 -32.80 34.58 -65.86
CA ASP A 73 -32.58 33.15 -65.99
C ASP A 73 -31.13 32.64 -65.73
N ASP A 74 -31.06 31.37 -65.34
CA ASP A 74 -29.96 30.43 -65.54
C ASP A 74 -28.61 30.62 -64.80
N CYS A 75 -28.39 29.86 -63.72
CA CYS A 75 -27.40 28.78 -63.71
C CYS A 75 -27.28 28.10 -62.32
N SER A 76 -27.70 26.84 -62.30
CA SER A 76 -27.34 25.85 -61.28
C SER A 76 -25.82 25.77 -61.09
N THR A 77 -25.32 26.14 -59.91
CA THR A 77 -24.03 25.65 -59.42
C THR A 77 -24.12 25.27 -57.94
N GLN A 78 -24.95 24.27 -57.66
CA GLN A 78 -24.86 23.51 -56.43
C GLN A 78 -23.51 22.77 -56.42
N ARG A 79 -22.51 23.32 -55.73
CA ARG A 79 -21.25 22.61 -55.45
C ARG A 79 -21.59 21.37 -54.62
N PRO A 80 -21.09 20.16 -54.97
CA PRO A 80 -21.25 19.01 -54.09
C PRO A 80 -20.33 19.20 -52.89
N ILE A 81 -20.87 19.79 -51.84
CA ILE A 81 -20.32 19.66 -50.48
C ILE A 81 -20.59 18.22 -50.05
N GLY A 82 -19.53 17.42 -49.97
CA GLY A 82 -19.68 16.12 -49.32
C GLY A 82 -18.66 15.07 -49.71
N VAL A 83 -17.39 15.22 -49.29
CA VAL A 83 -16.51 14.03 -49.12
C VAL A 83 -15.36 14.20 -48.14
N LYS A 84 -14.97 15.42 -47.73
CA LYS A 84 -13.84 15.61 -46.79
C LYS A 84 -14.13 15.27 -45.33
N LYS A 85 -15.39 15.25 -44.88
CA LYS A 85 -15.75 14.97 -43.46
C LYS A 85 -15.76 13.49 -43.08
N ALA A 86 -15.80 12.55 -44.04
CA ALA A 86 -15.94 11.11 -43.75
C ALA A 86 -14.61 10.39 -43.46
N LYS A 87 -13.47 10.83 -44.05
CA LYS A 87 -12.15 10.22 -43.78
C LYS A 87 -11.53 10.63 -42.44
N GLY A 88 -11.91 11.80 -41.89
CA GLY A 88 -11.45 12.24 -40.56
C GLY A 88 -12.10 11.47 -39.41
N LYS A 89 -13.39 11.12 -39.52
CA LYS A 89 -14.12 10.42 -38.45
C LYS A 89 -13.59 8.99 -38.19
N ARG A 90 -13.26 8.24 -39.24
CA ARG A 90 -12.71 6.87 -39.11
C ARG A 90 -11.37 6.84 -38.36
N LYS A 91 -10.45 7.78 -38.66
CA LYS A 91 -9.16 7.86 -37.96
C LYS A 91 -9.28 8.20 -36.47
N VAL A 92 -10.26 9.03 -36.09
CA VAL A 92 -10.49 9.38 -34.67
C VAL A 92 -11.06 8.19 -33.90
N GLU A 93 -11.95 7.42 -34.52
CA GLU A 93 -12.55 6.23 -33.90
C GLU A 93 -11.55 5.09 -33.69
N ASP A 94 -10.67 4.83 -34.67
CA ASP A 94 -9.59 3.84 -34.54
C ASP A 94 -8.60 4.22 -33.42
N GLN A 95 -8.25 5.51 -33.31
CA GLN A 95 -7.39 6.02 -32.24
C GLN A 95 -8.07 5.92 -30.87
N ASN A 96 -9.38 6.21 -30.78
CA ASN A 96 -10.14 6.05 -29.55
C ASN A 96 -10.20 4.58 -29.12
N SER A 97 -10.40 3.65 -30.06
CA SER A 97 -10.37 2.21 -29.77
C SER A 97 -9.00 1.81 -29.20
N LEU A 98 -7.91 2.27 -29.82
CA LEU A 98 -6.55 2.00 -29.34
C LEU A 98 -6.30 2.52 -27.92
N VAL A 99 -6.79 3.73 -27.61
CA VAL A 99 -6.69 4.31 -26.26
C VAL A 99 -7.49 3.48 -25.25
N ILE A 100 -8.72 3.07 -25.60
CA ILE A 100 -9.57 2.25 -24.74
C ILE A 100 -8.92 0.89 -24.45
N ASP A 101 -8.33 0.25 -25.46
CA ASP A 101 -7.68 -1.05 -25.30
C ASP A 101 -6.41 -0.96 -24.45
N THR A 102 -5.64 0.11 -24.60
CA THR A 102 -4.49 0.43 -23.74
C THR A 102 -4.94 0.58 -22.28
N ILE A 103 -5.96 1.40 -22.02
CA ILE A 103 -6.50 1.61 -20.67
C ILE A 103 -6.99 0.29 -20.05
N LYS A 104 -7.72 -0.54 -20.81
CA LYS A 104 -8.18 -1.85 -20.33
C LYS A 104 -7.01 -2.77 -19.97
N LYS A 105 -5.95 -2.77 -20.78
CA LYS A 105 -4.76 -3.57 -20.54
C LYS A 105 -4.03 -3.11 -19.27
N ASP A 106 -3.85 -1.82 -19.10
CA ASP A 106 -3.15 -1.27 -17.93
C ASP A 106 -3.97 -1.44 -16.65
N ASN A 107 -5.30 -1.30 -16.71
CA ASN A 107 -6.18 -1.58 -15.57
C ASN A 107 -6.09 -3.05 -15.12
N ARG A 108 -6.01 -4.00 -16.06
CA ARG A 108 -5.76 -5.42 -15.72
C ARG A 108 -4.43 -5.60 -15.01
N ARG A 109 -3.37 -4.99 -15.54
CA ARG A 109 -2.03 -5.04 -14.90
C ARG A 109 -2.03 -4.45 -13.50
N LEU A 110 -2.70 -3.31 -13.32
CA LEU A 110 -2.83 -2.67 -12.01
C LEU A 110 -3.56 -3.58 -11.02
N TYR A 111 -4.64 -4.25 -11.45
CA TYR A 111 -5.34 -5.21 -10.61
C TYR A 111 -4.42 -6.36 -10.17
N ASP A 112 -3.66 -6.95 -11.09
CA ASP A 112 -2.73 -8.05 -10.78
C ASP A 112 -1.65 -7.60 -9.80
N ILE A 113 -1.08 -6.40 -9.98
CA ILE A 113 -0.09 -5.81 -9.07
C ILE A 113 -0.69 -5.60 -7.68
N LEU A 114 -1.90 -5.04 -7.59
CA LEU A 114 -2.57 -4.78 -6.31
C LEU A 114 -2.90 -6.07 -5.58
N LYS A 115 -3.40 -7.08 -6.31
CA LYS A 115 -3.68 -8.41 -5.77
C LYS A 115 -2.40 -9.04 -5.21
N LYS A 116 -1.34 -9.10 -6.01
CA LYS A 116 -0.03 -9.63 -5.57
C LYS A 116 0.51 -8.85 -4.37
N CYS A 117 0.46 -7.51 -4.39
CA CYS A 117 0.91 -6.68 -3.27
C CYS A 117 0.17 -6.99 -1.97
N SER A 118 -1.13 -7.31 -2.05
CA SER A 118 -1.91 -7.73 -0.88
C SER A 118 -1.48 -9.10 -0.35
N GLU A 119 -1.22 -10.06 -1.24
CA GLU A 119 -0.75 -11.41 -0.91
C GLU A 119 0.66 -11.36 -0.30
N ASP A 120 1.59 -10.63 -0.91
CA ASP A 120 2.96 -10.44 -0.42
C ASP A 120 2.95 -9.83 0.99
N ARG A 121 2.08 -8.86 1.25
CA ARG A 121 1.94 -8.26 2.59
C ARG A 121 1.47 -9.27 3.62
N GLN A 122 0.48 -10.10 3.27
CA GLN A 122 -0.01 -11.17 4.15
C GLN A 122 1.09 -12.20 4.44
N GLN A 123 1.80 -12.66 3.41
CA GLN A 123 2.93 -13.58 3.57
C GLN A 123 4.01 -12.99 4.46
N ASN A 124 4.35 -11.70 4.27
CA ASN A 124 5.33 -11.01 5.09
C ASN A 124 4.95 -10.95 6.58
N TYR A 125 3.66 -10.83 6.91
CA TYR A 125 3.21 -10.92 8.30
C TYR A 125 3.38 -12.33 8.88
N GLN A 126 3.02 -13.36 8.10
CA GLN A 126 3.20 -14.75 8.53
C GLN A 126 4.68 -15.07 8.76
N ILE A 127 5.56 -14.66 7.84
CA ILE A 127 7.01 -14.83 7.96
C ILE A 127 7.54 -14.14 9.22
N GLN A 128 7.13 -12.90 9.50
CA GLN A 128 7.55 -12.19 10.71
C GLN A 128 7.10 -12.91 11.99
N MET A 129 5.87 -13.42 12.02
CA MET A 129 5.36 -14.19 13.15
C MET A 129 6.17 -15.47 13.38
N ILE A 130 6.46 -16.22 12.32
CA ILE A 130 7.28 -17.44 12.40
C ILE A 130 8.69 -17.11 12.89
N ARG A 131 9.32 -16.05 12.36
CA ARG A 131 10.65 -15.60 12.80
C ARG A 131 10.66 -15.27 14.29
N ALA A 132 9.68 -14.49 14.77
CA ALA A 132 9.59 -14.13 16.18
C ALA A 132 9.41 -15.37 17.10
N GLN A 133 8.59 -16.34 16.67
CA GLN A 133 8.42 -17.61 17.40
C GLN A 133 9.70 -18.42 17.43
N ASN A 134 10.40 -18.53 16.30
CA ASN A 134 11.66 -19.25 16.18
C ASN A 134 12.78 -18.61 17.01
N GLU A 135 12.88 -17.29 17.03
CA GLU A 135 13.83 -16.58 17.88
C GLU A 135 13.55 -16.82 19.36
N LYS A 136 12.27 -16.78 19.77
CA LYS A 136 11.88 -17.09 21.15
C LYS A 136 12.23 -18.53 21.52
N LYS A 137 11.96 -19.49 20.63
CA LYS A 137 12.31 -20.90 20.81
C LYS A 137 13.83 -21.08 20.95
N LYS A 138 14.61 -20.49 20.05
CA LYS A 138 16.09 -20.55 20.09
C LYS A 138 16.66 -19.97 21.37
N LYS A 139 16.12 -18.83 21.85
CA LYS A 139 16.54 -18.24 23.14
C LYS A 139 16.25 -19.18 24.31
N LEU A 140 15.06 -19.80 24.32
CA LEU A 140 14.70 -20.76 25.37
C LEU A 140 15.62 -21.98 25.34
N GLU A 141 15.85 -22.55 24.16
CA GLU A 141 16.76 -23.69 23.97
C GLU A 141 18.19 -23.37 24.44
N MET A 142 18.69 -22.17 24.16
CA MET A 142 20.00 -21.73 24.62
C MET A 142 20.09 -21.65 26.15
N VAL A 143 19.04 -21.14 26.81
CA VAL A 143 18.96 -21.09 28.28
C VAL A 143 18.95 -22.51 28.85
N THR A 144 18.09 -23.39 28.33
CA THR A 144 18.02 -24.78 28.75
C THR A 144 19.35 -25.50 28.56
N TYR A 145 20.02 -25.28 27.41
CA TYR A 145 21.33 -25.87 27.14
C TYR A 145 22.39 -25.42 28.16
N GLY A 146 22.35 -24.13 28.55
CA GLY A 146 23.21 -23.59 29.60
C GLY A 146 22.95 -24.21 30.98
N GLU A 147 21.68 -24.42 31.36
CA GLU A 147 21.30 -25.07 32.62
C GLU A 147 21.70 -26.54 32.64
N GLU A 148 21.44 -27.28 31.57
CA GLU A 148 21.87 -28.66 31.40
C GLU A 148 23.40 -28.80 31.48
N ASN A 149 24.16 -27.84 30.92
CA ASN A 149 25.62 -27.86 31.01
C ASN A 149 26.13 -27.70 32.45
N LYS A 150 25.42 -26.96 33.31
CA LYS A 150 25.75 -26.87 34.74
C LYS A 150 25.62 -28.24 35.43
N ILE A 151 24.65 -29.04 35.02
CA ILE A 151 24.43 -30.40 35.52
C ILE A 151 25.50 -31.36 34.98
N LEU A 152 25.81 -31.28 33.69
CA LEU A 152 26.84 -32.10 33.03
C LEU A 152 28.24 -31.88 33.60
N LEU A 153 28.60 -30.64 33.91
CA LEU A 153 29.92 -30.28 34.42
C LEU A 153 30.02 -30.38 35.95
N LYS A 154 28.95 -30.76 36.65
CA LYS A 154 28.98 -30.96 38.10
C LYS A 154 29.87 -32.15 38.44
N ASP A 155 30.97 -31.90 39.16
CA ASP A 155 31.80 -32.98 39.70
C ASP A 155 31.01 -33.76 40.76
N LEU A 156 30.77 -35.04 40.48
CA LEU A 156 30.00 -35.92 41.34
C LEU A 156 30.74 -36.21 42.65
N ASN A 157 32.07 -36.18 42.66
CA ASN A 157 32.88 -36.42 43.87
C ASN A 157 32.79 -35.27 44.88
N SER A 158 32.38 -34.08 44.44
CA SER A 158 32.13 -32.92 45.31
C SER A 158 30.91 -33.06 46.22
N SER A 159 29.99 -34.00 45.93
CA SER A 159 28.86 -34.29 46.82
C SER A 159 29.24 -35.29 47.90
N SER A 160 28.89 -35.01 49.16
CA SER A 160 29.08 -35.97 50.26
C SER A 160 27.95 -37.00 50.33
N ASP A 161 26.74 -36.63 49.88
CA ASP A 161 25.55 -37.47 49.91
C ASP A 161 25.50 -38.47 48.72
N PRO A 162 25.48 -39.78 48.98
CA PRO A 162 25.34 -40.81 47.94
C PRO A 162 24.07 -40.68 47.09
N SER A 163 22.93 -40.28 47.69
CA SER A 163 21.65 -40.17 46.97
C SER A 163 21.67 -39.01 45.98
N LEU A 164 22.18 -37.85 46.41
CA LEU A 164 22.37 -36.69 45.54
C LEU A 164 23.35 -36.98 44.39
N ARG A 165 24.41 -37.74 44.66
CA ARG A 165 25.38 -38.17 43.65
C ARG A 165 24.73 -38.99 42.54
N GLN A 166 23.91 -39.99 42.91
CA GLN A 166 23.21 -40.85 41.96
C GLN A 166 22.18 -40.07 41.15
N TYR A 167 21.48 -39.11 41.77
CA TYR A 167 20.55 -38.23 41.07
C TYR A 167 21.24 -37.46 39.94
N PHE A 168 22.36 -36.79 40.22
CA PHE A 168 23.09 -36.05 39.21
C PHE A 168 23.64 -36.96 38.11
N GLN A 169 24.16 -38.14 38.44
CA GLN A 169 24.61 -39.12 37.46
C GLN A 169 23.48 -39.52 36.49
N ASN A 170 22.29 -39.78 37.02
CA ASN A 170 21.12 -40.12 36.20
C ASN A 170 20.69 -38.94 35.31
N GLU A 171 20.69 -37.71 35.83
CA GLU A 171 20.37 -36.53 35.04
C GLU A 171 21.38 -36.29 33.91
N GLN A 172 22.67 -36.50 34.15
CA GLN A 172 23.70 -36.42 33.11
C GLN A 172 23.43 -37.41 31.96
N ILE A 173 23.09 -38.65 32.28
CA ILE A 173 22.74 -39.68 31.29
C ILE A 173 21.51 -39.27 30.47
N LYS A 174 20.43 -38.82 31.15
CA LYS A 174 19.21 -38.37 30.48
C LYS A 174 19.46 -37.20 29.52
N ILE A 175 20.27 -36.22 29.93
CA ILE A 175 20.61 -35.05 29.10
C ILE A 175 21.38 -35.51 27.85
N LEU A 176 22.41 -36.35 28.00
CA LEU A 176 23.19 -36.86 26.86
C LEU A 176 22.31 -37.64 25.87
N GLN A 177 21.40 -38.47 26.38
CA GLN A 177 20.46 -39.23 25.55
C GLN A 177 19.46 -38.32 24.82
N ARG A 178 18.96 -37.27 25.48
CA ARG A 178 18.06 -36.30 24.84
C ARG A 178 18.77 -35.55 23.70
N ARG A 179 20.01 -35.11 23.95
CA ARG A 179 20.83 -34.38 22.96
C ARG A 179 21.19 -35.25 21.74
N SER A 180 21.47 -36.54 21.94
CA SER A 180 21.78 -37.44 20.82
C SER A 180 20.58 -37.63 19.88
N GLN A 181 19.35 -37.65 20.41
CA GLN A 181 18.13 -37.74 19.61
C GLN A 181 17.83 -36.42 18.87
N GLN A 182 18.08 -35.28 19.50
CA GLN A 182 17.77 -33.96 18.95
C GLN A 182 18.70 -33.58 17.77
N GLY A 183 19.94 -34.06 17.78
CA GLY A 183 20.89 -33.90 16.67
C GLY A 183 20.45 -34.60 15.38
N GLN A 184 19.76 -35.74 15.46
CA GLN A 184 19.25 -36.45 14.27
C GLN A 184 17.94 -35.86 13.72
N ALA A 185 17.09 -35.30 14.58
CA ALA A 185 15.85 -34.65 14.15
C ALA A 185 16.09 -33.34 13.38
N SER A 186 17.10 -32.54 13.78
CA SER A 186 17.39 -31.25 13.12
C SER A 186 17.93 -31.39 11.70
N GLN A 187 18.67 -32.48 11.40
CA GLN A 187 19.19 -32.77 10.06
C GLN A 187 18.04 -33.13 9.08
N ASN A 188 17.04 -33.86 9.55
CA ASN A 188 15.88 -34.27 8.72
C ASN A 188 14.91 -33.11 8.42
N THR A 189 14.79 -32.13 9.32
CA THR A 189 13.93 -30.95 9.10
C THR A 189 14.54 -29.90 8.17
N SER A 190 15.88 -29.76 8.15
CA SER A 190 16.56 -28.84 7.22
C SER A 190 16.31 -29.23 5.76
N ASN A 191 16.47 -30.53 5.46
CA ASN A 191 16.31 -31.06 4.11
C ASN A 191 14.90 -30.87 3.53
N ASN A 192 13.86 -30.79 4.39
CA ASN A 192 12.47 -30.67 3.96
C ASN A 192 12.05 -29.21 3.69
N ILE A 193 12.63 -28.25 4.42
CA ILE A 193 12.30 -26.83 4.27
C ILE A 193 12.96 -26.25 3.02
N ASP A 194 14.21 -26.65 2.72
CA ASP A 194 14.94 -26.20 1.54
C ASP A 194 14.23 -26.63 0.24
N GLN A 195 13.63 -27.84 0.24
CA GLN A 195 12.81 -28.33 -0.88
C GLN A 195 11.54 -27.52 -1.13
N TYR A 196 10.93 -26.94 -0.09
CA TYR A 196 9.71 -26.12 -0.24
C TYR A 196 10.01 -24.71 -0.79
N PHE A 197 11.22 -24.18 -0.54
CA PHE A 197 11.62 -22.87 -1.06
C PHE A 197 12.17 -22.95 -2.49
N ASP A 198 12.79 -24.06 -2.90
CA ASP A 198 13.29 -24.25 -4.27
C ASP A 198 12.15 -24.30 -5.31
N ASP A 199 10.99 -24.85 -4.95
CA ASP A 199 9.82 -24.92 -5.85
C ASP A 199 9.14 -23.56 -6.09
N ILE A 200 9.30 -22.60 -5.17
CA ILE A 200 8.66 -21.28 -5.26
C ILE A 200 9.42 -20.33 -6.20
N TRP A 201 10.72 -20.53 -6.41
CA TRP A 201 11.56 -19.68 -7.26
C TRP A 201 11.76 -20.20 -8.69
N ARG A 202 11.14 -21.33 -9.04
CA ARG A 202 11.34 -22.03 -10.32
C ARG A 202 10.24 -21.79 -11.38
N ILE A 203 9.51 -20.66 -11.27
CA ILE A 203 8.53 -20.18 -12.27
C ILE A 203 9.07 -18.90 -12.89
#